data_AF-A0A927ZAQ5-F1
#
_entry.id   AF-A0A927ZAQ5-F1
#
_cell.length_a   1.000
_cell.length_b   1.000
_cell.length_c   1.000
_cell.angle_alpha   90.00
_cell.angle_beta   90.00
_cell.angle_gamma   90.00
#
_symmetry.space_group_name_H-M   'P 1'
#
loop_
_entity.id
_entity.type
_entity.pdbx_description
1 polymer ?
#
loop_
_entity_poly.entity_id
_entity_poly.type
_entity_poly.pdbx_seq_one_letter_code
_entity_poly.pdbx_strand_id
1 'polypeptide(L)'
;MRVPSGDYYVKRIIATGGDVVDLDNGRILVNGEYLEDDWGYGQTMEESGAVIYPYTVREGNVFVLGDNRTVSMDSRTFGEVNLHQIKGRIILQIGTGNHGRLFIKAISNE
;
A
#
# COMPACT_ATOMS: atom_id res chain seq x y z
N MET A 1 -1.40 -9.37 -0.51
CA MET A 1 -2.75 -9.57 0.09
C MET A 1 -3.61 -10.38 -0.88
N ARG A 2 -4.59 -11.15 -0.39
CA ARG A 2 -5.61 -11.80 -1.23
C ARG A 2 -6.88 -10.94 -1.26
N VAL A 3 -7.36 -10.62 -2.47
CA VAL A 3 -8.61 -9.86 -2.67
C VAL A 3 -9.82 -10.80 -2.86
N PRO A 4 -11.08 -10.30 -2.74
CA PRO A 4 -12.27 -11.15 -2.80
C PRO A 4 -12.45 -11.96 -4.09
N SER A 5 -11.95 -11.47 -5.24
CA SER A 5 -11.94 -12.21 -6.52
C SER A 5 -11.11 -13.50 -6.47
N GLY A 6 -10.20 -13.60 -5.50
CA GLY A 6 -9.27 -14.71 -5.33
C GLY A 6 -7.83 -14.38 -5.70
N ASP A 7 -7.61 -13.26 -6.40
CA ASP A 7 -6.30 -12.79 -6.86
C ASP A 7 -5.38 -12.32 -5.73
N TYR A 8 -4.09 -12.23 -6.04
CA TYR A 8 -3.06 -11.74 -5.12
C TYR A 8 -2.50 -10.38 -5.57
N TYR A 9 -2.73 -9.36 -4.75
CA TYR A 9 -2.21 -8.02 -4.99
C TYR A 9 -0.95 -7.75 -4.16
N VAL A 10 -0.01 -7.04 -4.77
CA VAL A 10 1.14 -6.42 -4.11
C VAL A 10 0.84 -4.93 -3.93
N LYS A 11 1.07 -4.46 -2.71
CA LYS A 11 0.87 -3.09 -2.22
C LYS A 11 1.86 -2.86 -1.07
N ARG A 12 2.16 -1.59 -0.78
CA ARG A 12 2.98 -1.13 0.34
C ARG A 12 2.07 -0.78 1.51
N ILE A 13 2.43 -1.19 2.72
CA ILE A 13 1.76 -0.72 3.95
C ILE A 13 2.23 0.72 4.19
N ILE A 14 1.28 1.61 4.41
CA ILE A 14 1.49 3.04 4.64
C ILE A 14 1.18 3.41 6.09
N ALA A 15 0.15 2.78 6.66
CA ALA A 15 -0.29 3.00 8.03
C ALA A 15 -0.89 1.71 8.63
N THR A 16 -0.88 1.61 9.95
CA THR A 16 -1.31 0.45 10.75
C THR A 16 -2.42 0.83 11.73
N GLY A 17 -3.01 -0.15 12.43
CA GLY A 17 -4.08 0.11 13.40
C GLY A 17 -3.77 1.26 14.37
N GLY A 18 -4.70 2.19 14.52
CA GLY A 18 -4.57 3.39 15.35
C GLY A 18 -4.04 4.61 14.60
N ASP A 19 -3.30 4.44 13.51
CA ASP A 19 -2.77 5.55 12.72
C ASP A 19 -3.86 6.33 11.97
N VAL A 20 -3.64 7.63 11.80
CA VAL A 20 -4.50 8.53 11.01
C VAL A 20 -3.80 8.89 9.69
N VAL A 21 -4.41 8.53 8.57
CA VAL A 21 -3.95 8.90 7.23
C VAL A 21 -4.69 10.15 6.75
N ASP A 22 -3.98 11.11 6.18
CA ASP A 22 -4.55 12.29 5.53
C ASP A 22 -3.80 12.59 4.21
N LEU A 23 -4.37 13.43 3.35
CA LEU A 23 -3.79 13.79 2.05
C LEU A 23 -3.75 15.32 1.87
N ASP A 24 -2.57 15.86 1.54
CA ASP A 24 -2.39 17.28 1.20
C ASP A 24 -1.66 17.44 -0.13
N ASN A 25 -2.28 18.14 -1.08
CA ASN A 25 -1.67 18.53 -2.36
C ASN A 25 -0.94 17.39 -3.12
N GLY A 26 -1.47 16.16 -3.02
CA GLY A 26 -0.90 14.96 -3.65
C GLY A 26 0.18 14.24 -2.82
N ARG A 27 0.37 14.61 -1.55
CA ARG A 27 1.28 13.98 -0.58
C ARG A 27 0.47 13.29 0.51
N ILE A 28 1.11 12.34 1.18
CA ILE A 28 0.53 11.60 2.30
C ILE A 28 0.98 12.21 3.62
N LEU A 29 0.06 12.31 4.57
CA LEU A 29 0.37 12.50 5.98
C LEU A 29 -0.02 11.24 6.74
N VAL A 30 0.80 10.87 7.72
CA VAL A 30 0.48 9.85 8.72
C VAL A 30 0.65 10.50 10.10
N ASN A 31 -0.39 10.46 10.92
CA ASN A 31 -0.46 11.10 12.23
C ASN A 31 -0.13 12.62 12.23
N GLY A 32 -0.38 13.29 11.10
CA GLY A 32 -0.13 14.72 10.90
C GLY A 32 1.28 15.08 10.39
N GLU A 33 2.16 14.10 10.20
CA GLU A 33 3.49 14.31 9.61
C GLU A 33 3.52 13.83 8.16
N TYR A 34 4.21 14.56 7.27
CA TYR A 34 4.38 14.14 5.89
C TYR A 34 5.22 12.85 5.82
N LEU A 35 4.70 11.85 5.13
CA LEU A 35 5.42 10.59 4.92
C LEU A 35 6.53 10.77 3.88
N GLU A 36 7.78 10.53 4.27
CA GLU A 36 8.88 10.31 3.31
C GLU A 36 8.69 8.95 2.63
N ASP A 37 8.60 8.94 1.30
CA ASP A 37 8.18 7.80 0.51
C ASP A 37 9.03 7.66 -0.76
N ASP A 38 10.19 7.03 -0.62
CA ASP A 38 11.15 6.78 -1.71
C ASP A 38 10.63 5.85 -2.83
N TRP A 39 9.45 5.25 -2.65
CA TRP A 39 8.94 4.18 -3.50
C TRP A 39 7.69 4.58 -4.29
N GLY A 40 6.86 5.46 -3.72
CA GLY A 40 5.73 6.05 -4.40
C GLY A 40 6.15 6.96 -5.55
N TYR A 41 5.45 6.84 -6.68
CA TYR A 41 5.59 7.77 -7.79
C TYR A 41 4.23 8.20 -8.35
N GLY A 42 4.16 9.48 -8.75
CA GLY A 42 2.91 10.19 -9.02
C GLY A 42 2.28 10.77 -7.74
N GLN A 43 1.34 11.71 -7.93
CA GLN A 43 0.62 12.31 -6.80
C GLN A 43 -0.34 11.30 -6.16
N THR A 44 -0.40 11.30 -4.83
CA THR A 44 -1.39 10.54 -4.06
C THR A 44 -2.60 11.43 -3.84
N MET A 45 -3.54 11.38 -4.79
CA MET A 45 -4.82 12.08 -4.71
C MET A 45 -5.88 11.20 -4.02
N GLU A 46 -6.92 11.82 -3.49
CA GLU A 46 -8.16 11.13 -3.13
C GLU A 46 -8.73 10.40 -4.34
N GLU A 47 -9.27 9.20 -4.12
CA GLU A 47 -9.99 8.43 -5.13
C GLU A 47 -11.44 8.31 -4.67
N SER A 48 -12.40 8.35 -5.61
CA SER A 48 -13.81 8.08 -5.26
C SER A 48 -13.95 6.63 -4.79
N GLY A 49 -14.20 6.43 -3.49
CA GLY A 49 -14.09 5.11 -2.87
C GLY A 49 -14.65 5.03 -1.45
N ALA A 50 -14.13 4.07 -0.68
CA ALA A 50 -14.60 3.75 0.67
C ALA A 50 -13.95 4.60 1.79
N VAL A 51 -13.15 5.61 1.44
CA VAL A 51 -12.35 6.40 2.39
C VAL A 51 -12.77 7.87 2.35
N ILE A 52 -12.89 8.45 3.55
CA ILE A 52 -13.03 9.90 3.78
C ILE A 52 -11.86 10.30 4.67
N TYR A 53 -11.13 11.34 4.29
CA TYR A 53 -9.97 11.83 5.04
C TYR A 53 -10.37 12.93 6.04
N PRO A 54 -9.66 13.06 7.18
CA PRO A 54 -8.62 12.14 7.68
C PRO A 54 -9.22 10.78 8.10
N TYR A 55 -8.50 9.69 7.79
CA TYR A 55 -8.96 8.32 7.96
C TYR A 55 -8.17 7.59 9.06
N THR A 56 -8.84 7.21 10.15
CA THR A 56 -8.25 6.35 11.18
C THR A 56 -8.30 4.88 10.77
N VAL A 57 -7.15 4.22 10.71
CA VAL A 57 -7.03 2.77 10.46
C VAL A 57 -7.48 2.00 11.70
N ARG A 58 -8.34 1.00 11.53
CA ARG A 58 -8.84 0.18 12.63
C ARG A 58 -7.81 -0.85 13.07
N GLU A 59 -7.79 -1.14 14.37
CA GLU A 59 -6.98 -2.21 14.94
C GLU A 59 -7.10 -3.55 14.18
N GLY A 60 -5.95 -4.19 13.94
CA GLY A 60 -5.87 -5.42 13.14
C GLY A 60 -5.96 -5.24 11.62
N ASN A 61 -5.95 -3.99 11.12
CA ASN A 61 -5.95 -3.67 9.69
C ASN A 61 -4.76 -2.76 9.34
N VAL A 62 -4.56 -2.56 8.04
CA VAL A 62 -3.53 -1.68 7.47
C VAL A 62 -4.08 -0.86 6.31
N PHE A 63 -3.61 0.38 6.17
CA PHE A 63 -3.83 1.17 4.97
C PHE A 63 -2.69 0.88 3.97
N VAL A 64 -3.05 0.58 2.71
CA VAL A 64 -2.07 0.18 1.69
C VAL A 64 -2.19 1.00 0.42
N LEU A 65 -1.06 1.32 -0.21
CA LEU A 65 -0.99 1.98 -1.51
C LEU A 65 -0.18 1.16 -2.51
N GLY A 66 -0.44 1.34 -3.80
CA GLY A 66 0.50 0.90 -4.84
C GLY A 66 1.60 1.93 -5.04
N ASP A 67 2.78 1.48 -5.45
CA ASP A 67 3.90 2.38 -5.74
C ASP A 67 3.56 3.32 -6.92
N ASN A 68 2.79 2.85 -7.91
CA ASN A 68 2.24 3.69 -8.99
C ASN A 68 0.92 4.37 -8.57
N ARG A 69 0.98 5.59 -8.03
CA ARG A 69 -0.16 6.22 -7.36
C ARG A 69 -1.33 6.54 -8.30
N THR A 70 -1.06 6.99 -9.51
CA THR A 70 -2.11 7.51 -10.41
C THR A 70 -2.97 6.44 -11.09
N VAL A 71 -2.66 5.14 -10.92
CA VAL A 71 -3.40 4.02 -11.54
C VAL A 71 -3.62 2.83 -10.61
N SER A 72 -3.12 2.88 -9.38
CA SER A 72 -3.24 1.76 -8.43
C SER A 72 -4.61 1.75 -7.76
N MET A 73 -5.39 0.70 -8.01
CA MET A 73 -6.51 0.32 -7.15
C MET A 73 -5.96 -0.17 -5.80
N ASP A 74 -6.12 0.64 -4.77
CA ASP A 74 -5.59 0.44 -3.41
C ASP A 74 -6.54 0.98 -2.33
N SER A 75 -6.05 1.20 -1.10
CA SER A 75 -6.92 1.56 0.03
C SER A 75 -7.69 2.85 -0.17
N ARG A 76 -7.24 3.77 -1.03
CA ARG A 76 -8.02 4.97 -1.40
C ARG A 76 -9.36 4.59 -2.03
N THR A 77 -9.40 3.52 -2.81
CA THR A 77 -10.61 3.01 -3.46
C THR A 77 -11.40 2.07 -2.55
N PHE A 78 -10.76 1.07 -1.94
CA PHE A 78 -11.44 -0.04 -1.24
C PHE A 78 -11.36 -0.03 0.30
N GLY A 79 -10.68 0.95 0.89
CA GLY A 79 -10.47 1.04 2.34
C GLY A 79 -9.29 0.21 2.86
N GLU A 80 -9.17 0.12 4.18
CA GLU A 80 -8.15 -0.69 4.85
C GLU A 80 -8.23 -2.19 4.53
N VAL A 81 -7.14 -2.91 4.79
CA VAL A 81 -6.99 -4.35 4.55
C VAL A 81 -6.74 -5.07 5.86
N ASN A 82 -7.48 -6.13 6.14
CA ASN A 82 -7.28 -6.90 7.36
C ASN A 82 -5.98 -7.72 7.30
N LEU A 83 -5.23 -7.78 8.41
CA LEU A 83 -3.95 -8.49 8.49
C LEU A 83 -4.07 -9.97 8.07
N HIS A 84 -5.19 -10.65 8.34
CA HIS A 84 -5.41 -12.05 7.91
C HIS A 84 -5.48 -12.24 6.38
N GLN A 85 -5.72 -11.17 5.62
CA GLN A 85 -5.68 -11.16 4.14
C GLN A 85 -4.25 -11.01 3.59
N ILE A 86 -3.29 -10.59 4.42
CA ILE A 86 -1.85 -10.58 4.08
C ILE A 86 -1.34 -12.02 4.09
N LYS A 87 -0.44 -12.35 3.16
CA LYS A 87 0.11 -13.71 2.96
C LYS A 87 1.64 -13.75 3.03
N GLY A 88 2.21 -12.79 3.74
CA GLY A 88 3.65 -12.57 3.86
C GLY A 88 4.12 -11.26 3.23
N ARG A 89 5.37 -10.92 3.54
CA ARG A 89 6.07 -9.69 3.15
C ARG A 89 7.12 -10.00 2.08
N ILE A 90 7.21 -9.15 1.05
CA ILE A 90 8.28 -9.23 0.06
C ILE A 90 9.53 -8.62 0.68
N ILE A 91 10.53 -9.44 1.00
CA ILE A 91 11.81 -9.00 1.58
C ILE A 91 12.91 -8.83 0.52
N LEU A 92 12.68 -9.38 -0.68
CA LEU A 92 13.61 -9.34 -1.79
C LEU A 92 12.84 -9.40 -3.11
N GLN A 93 13.29 -8.64 -4.11
CA GLN A 93 12.91 -8.76 -5.51
C GLN A 93 14.13 -8.43 -6.39
N ILE A 94 15.07 -9.38 -6.52
CA ILE A 94 16.14 -9.29 -7.55
C ILE A 94 15.48 -9.34 -8.95
N GLY A 95 16.08 -8.85 -10.04
CA GLY A 95 15.44 -8.99 -11.36
C GLY A 95 16.19 -8.80 -12.69
N THR A 96 15.88 -9.70 -13.64
CA THR A 96 16.31 -9.63 -15.05
C THR A 96 15.58 -8.49 -15.77
N GLY A 97 16.22 -7.33 -15.90
CA GLY A 97 15.91 -6.44 -17.02
C GLY A 97 16.20 -7.13 -18.37
N ASN A 98 15.86 -6.46 -19.48
CA ASN A 98 15.98 -6.95 -20.88
C ASN A 98 17.42 -7.32 -21.35
N HIS A 99 18.38 -7.40 -20.42
CA HIS A 99 19.78 -7.76 -20.63
C HIS A 99 20.29 -8.87 -19.66
N GLY A 100 19.40 -9.63 -19.00
CA GLY A 100 19.73 -10.90 -18.34
C GLY A 100 20.44 -10.83 -16.97
N ARG A 101 19.75 -10.35 -15.92
CA ARG A 101 20.25 -10.29 -14.52
C ARG A 101 19.30 -10.91 -13.46
N LEU A 102 19.21 -12.24 -13.34
CA LEU A 102 18.35 -13.07 -12.42
C LEU A 102 17.24 -12.41 -11.55
N PHE A 103 15.99 -12.91 -11.68
CA PHE A 103 14.89 -12.68 -10.74
C PHE A 103 14.90 -13.58 -9.49
N ILE A 104 14.73 -13.00 -8.28
CA ILE A 104 14.36 -13.74 -7.06
C ILE A 104 13.43 -12.88 -6.20
N LYS A 105 12.20 -13.35 -5.97
CA LYS A 105 11.22 -12.71 -5.09
C LYS A 105 10.97 -13.57 -3.85
N ALA A 106 11.50 -13.17 -2.70
CA ALA A 106 11.32 -13.90 -1.44
C ALA A 106 10.16 -13.31 -0.63
N ILE A 107 9.26 -14.19 -0.18
CA ILE A 107 8.12 -13.86 0.69
C ILE A 107 8.38 -14.46 2.07
N SER A 108 8.42 -13.64 3.12
CA SER A 108 8.53 -14.09 4.52
C SER A 108 7.16 -14.14 5.20
N ASN A 109 6.91 -15.18 5.99
CA ASN A 109 5.68 -15.38 6.77
C ASN A 109 5.93 -15.21 8.29
N GLU A 110 6.80 -14.26 8.65
CA GLU A 110 6.97 -13.76 10.01
C GLU A 110 5.98 -12.60 10.24
#